data_AF-A0A2E6T9U4-F1
#
_entry.id   AF-A0A2E6T9U4-F1
#
_cell.length_a   1.000
_cell.length_b   1.000
_cell.length_c   1.000
_cell.angle_alpha   90.00
_cell.angle_beta   90.00
_cell.angle_gamma   90.00
#
_symmetry.space_group_name_H-M   'P 1'
#
loop_
_entity.id
_entity.type
_entity.pdbx_description
1 polymer ?
#
loop_
_entity_poly.entity_id
_entity_poly.type
_entity_poly.pdbx_seq_one_letter_code
_entity_poly.pdbx_strand_id
1 'polypeptide(L)'
;MNKKIILKKKDNITFGILFCTIFLVIALYPLKDEGTIRLWSIYIMVIFALITIIRPSLFTFINKLWIKLGFMLGRVISPFVMAFIFFVIVTPIGILLRIFQKDVMRLKKKKYTYWINGENKIQSMKKQF
;
A
#
# COMPACT_ATOMS: atom_id res chain seq x y z
N MET A 1 -5.21 -12.10 17.83
CA MET A 1 -3.82 -12.60 17.71
C MET A 1 -2.83 -11.45 17.87
N ASN A 2 -2.23 -11.28 19.05
CA ASN A 2 -1.15 -10.30 19.26
C ASN A 2 0.14 -10.85 18.63
N LYS A 3 0.38 -10.56 17.34
CA LYS A 3 1.68 -10.84 16.72
C LYS A 3 2.74 -9.98 17.42
N LYS A 4 3.74 -10.62 18.02
CA LYS A 4 4.88 -9.95 18.64
C LYS A 4 5.69 -9.31 17.50
N ILE A 5 5.72 -7.97 17.46
CA ILE A 5 6.54 -7.23 16.47
C ILE A 5 8.01 -7.47 16.83
N ILE A 6 8.72 -8.19 15.97
CA ILE A 6 10.16 -8.45 16.08
C ILE A 6 10.87 -7.41 15.22
N LEU A 7 11.57 -6.47 15.86
CA LEU A 7 12.34 -5.43 15.16
C LEU A 7 13.80 -5.87 15.05
N LYS A 8 14.36 -5.82 13.84
CA LYS A 8 15.80 -5.99 13.64
C LYS A 8 16.51 -4.67 13.93
N LYS A 9 17.80 -4.73 14.30
CA LYS A 9 18.62 -3.52 14.52
C LYS A 9 18.60 -2.58 13.30
N LYS A 10 18.62 -3.14 12.08
CA LYS A 10 18.54 -2.40 10.81
C LYS A 10 17.26 -1.56 10.71
N ASP A 11 16.12 -2.07 11.17
CA ASP A 11 14.83 -1.38 11.06
C ASP A 11 14.80 -0.10 11.89
N ASN A 12 15.44 -0.10 13.07
CA ASN A 12 15.54 1.09 13.91
C ASN A 12 16.52 2.12 13.34
N ILE A 13 17.58 1.66 12.66
CA ILE A 13 18.51 2.55 11.95
C ILE A 13 17.79 3.23 10.79
N THR A 14 17.06 2.46 9.96
CA THR A 14 16.25 3.02 8.87
C THR A 14 15.23 4.02 9.38
N PHE A 15 14.57 3.73 10.50
CA PHE A 15 13.64 4.66 11.15
C PHE A 15 14.34 5.96 11.57
N GLY A 16 15.49 5.88 12.24
CA GLY A 16 16.28 7.06 12.62
C GLY A 16 16.72 7.91 11.41
N ILE A 17 17.20 7.26 10.34
CA ILE A 17 17.59 7.93 9.08
C ILE A 17 16.38 8.64 8.44
N LEU A 18 15.20 8.03 8.46
CA LEU A 18 13.98 8.64 7.93
C LEU A 18 13.65 9.94 8.66
N PHE A 19 13.71 9.97 9.99
CA PHE A 19 13.50 11.21 10.77
C PHE A 19 14.60 12.24 10.52
N CYS A 20 15.87 11.84 10.44
CA CYS A 20 16.95 12.75 10.03
C CYS A 20 16.66 13.39 8.66
N THR A 21 16.22 12.60 7.69
CA THR A 21 15.92 13.08 6.34
C THR A 21 14.75 14.07 6.37
N ILE A 22 13.69 13.78 7.13
CA ILE A 22 12.55 14.68 7.30
C ILE A 22 12.98 16.02 7.91
N PHE A 23 13.75 16.00 9.00
CA PHE A 23 14.21 17.23 9.64
C PHE A 23 15.19 18.01 8.77
N LEU A 24 16.01 17.32 7.96
CA LEU A 24 16.89 17.96 6.98
C LEU A 24 16.08 18.68 5.90
N VAL A 25 15.03 18.04 5.35
CA VAL A 25 14.15 18.68 4.38
C VAL A 25 13.43 19.89 5.00
N ILE A 26 12.95 19.78 6.24
CA ILE A 26 12.30 20.90 6.95
C ILE A 26 13.29 22.05 7.21
N ALA A 27 14.55 21.73 7.53
CA ALA A 27 15.59 22.74 7.73
C ALA A 27 15.95 23.48 6.44
N LEU A 28 15.92 22.79 5.29
CA LEU A 28 16.24 23.33 3.96
C LEU A 28 15.04 23.92 3.22
N TYR A 29 13.80 23.57 3.59
CA TYR A 29 12.59 24.12 2.99
C TYR A 29 12.56 25.67 2.95
N PRO A 30 12.87 26.39 4.05
CA PRO A 30 12.82 27.86 4.05
C PRO A 30 13.89 28.54 3.19
N LEU A 31 14.91 27.82 2.69
CA LEU A 31 15.93 28.40 1.80
C LEU A 31 15.36 28.83 0.45
N LYS A 32 14.20 28.30 0.05
CA LYS A 32 13.58 28.64 -1.24
C LYS A 32 12.96 30.05 -1.26
N ASP A 33 12.60 30.57 -0.09
CA ASP A 33 11.85 31.82 0.04
C ASP A 33 12.67 32.91 0.76
N GLU A 34 14.01 32.89 0.65
CA GLU A 34 14.96 33.78 1.36
C GLU A 34 14.86 33.70 2.91
N GLY A 35 14.19 32.68 3.43
CA GLY A 35 14.00 32.46 4.86
C GLY A 35 15.28 31.96 5.53
N THR A 36 15.49 32.39 6.78
CA THR A 36 16.59 31.89 7.61
C THR A 36 16.45 30.39 7.86
N ILE A 37 17.58 29.67 7.83
CA ILE A 37 17.64 28.26 8.22
C ILE A 37 17.02 28.10 9.61
N ARG A 38 16.09 27.16 9.76
CA ARG A 38 15.49 26.84 11.05
C ARG A 38 16.52 26.09 11.91
N LEU A 39 17.31 26.84 12.67
CA LEU A 39 18.38 26.31 13.54
C LEU A 39 17.87 25.22 14.50
N TRP A 40 16.63 25.34 14.98
CA TRP A 40 16.01 24.32 15.83
C TRP A 40 15.83 22.98 15.11
N SER A 41 15.47 22.99 13.82
CA SER A 41 15.33 21.77 13.01
C SER A 41 16.67 21.07 12.77
N ILE A 42 17.76 21.84 12.61
CA ILE A 42 19.12 21.29 12.52
C ILE A 42 19.53 20.64 13.83
N TYR A 43 19.28 21.30 14.97
CA TYR A 43 19.63 20.74 16.28
C TYR A 43 18.94 19.39 16.51
N ILE A 44 17.65 19.29 16.17
CA ILE A 44 16.90 18.03 16.25
C ILE A 44 17.47 16.99 15.29
N MET A 45 17.78 17.35 14.04
CA MET A 45 18.39 16.43 13.08
C MET A 45 19.69 15.82 13.61
N VAL A 46 20.58 16.66 14.17
CA VAL A 46 21.86 16.20 14.75
C VAL A 46 21.63 15.25 15.92
N ILE A 47 20.70 15.58 16.82
CA ILE A 47 20.33 14.70 17.95
C ILE A 47 19.86 13.34 17.44
N PHE A 48 18.93 13.33 16.47
CA PHE A 48 18.42 12.08 15.90
C PHE A 48 19.52 11.27 15.20
N ALA A 49 20.43 11.94 14.49
CA ALA A 49 21.57 11.27 13.84
C ALA A 49 22.50 10.62 14.88
N LEU A 50 22.81 11.36 15.96
CA LEU A 50 23.67 10.88 17.03
C LEU A 50 23.07 9.66 17.75
N ILE A 51 21.77 9.72 18.09
CA ILE A 51 21.06 8.61 18.75
C ILE A 51 21.01 7.39 17.82
N THR A 52 20.81 7.61 16.51
CA THR A 52 20.74 6.53 15.51
C THR A 52 22.05 5.75 15.43
N ILE A 53 23.20 6.45 15.52
CA ILE A 53 24.53 5.84 15.45
C ILE A 53 24.91 5.17 16.80
N ILE A 54 24.73 5.88 17.92
CA ILE A 54 25.20 5.43 19.23
C ILE A 54 24.32 4.30 19.77
N ARG A 55 22.99 4.48 19.74
CA ARG A 55 22.07 3.55 20.41
C ARG A 55 20.72 3.47 19.67
N PRO A 56 20.67 2.81 18.50
CA PRO A 56 19.43 2.68 17.74
C PRO A 56 18.34 1.89 18.47
N SER A 57 18.68 1.17 19.55
CA SER A 57 17.69 0.45 20.37
C SER A 57 16.73 1.38 21.13
N LEU A 58 17.07 2.65 21.35
CA LEU A 58 16.13 3.63 21.93
C LEU A 58 14.92 3.87 21.01
N PHE A 59 15.11 3.75 19.69
CA PHE A 59 14.02 3.90 18.73
C PHE A 59 13.11 2.68 18.64
N THR A 60 13.40 1.57 19.33
CA THR A 60 12.58 0.35 19.24
C THR A 60 11.14 0.58 19.69
N PHE A 61 10.94 1.28 20.82
CA PHE A 61 9.62 1.53 21.36
C PHE A 61 8.79 2.42 20.42
N ILE A 62 9.40 3.50 19.93
CA ILE A 62 8.70 4.46 19.05
C ILE A 62 8.45 3.87 17.66
N ASN A 63 9.41 3.11 17.11
CA ASN A 63 9.23 2.42 15.83
C ASN A 63 8.10 1.38 15.92
N LYS A 64 8.02 0.65 17.02
CA LYS A 64 6.92 -0.30 17.26
C LYS A 64 5.56 0.41 17.32
N LEU A 65 5.49 1.58 17.98
CA LEU A 65 4.27 2.37 18.03
C LEU A 65 3.91 2.92 16.65
N TRP A 66 4.89 3.43 15.89
CA TRP A 66 4.73 3.90 14.52
C TRP A 66 4.18 2.81 13.59
N ILE A 67 4.73 1.59 13.67
CA ILE A 67 4.23 0.44 12.90
C ILE A 67 2.79 0.10 13.29
N LYS A 68 2.47 0.14 14.59
CA LYS A 68 1.09 -0.10 15.06
C LYS A 68 0.12 0.94 14.51
N LEU A 69 0.51 2.22 14.51
CA LEU A 69 -0.26 3.29 13.89
C LEU A 69 -0.42 3.06 12.39
N GLY A 70 0.66 2.71 11.69
CA GLY A 70 0.62 2.37 10.27
C GLY A 70 -0.33 1.22 9.95
N PHE A 71 -0.40 0.19 10.81
CA PHE A 71 -1.38 -0.89 10.67
C PHE A 71 -2.83 -0.42 10.86
N MET A 72 -3.08 0.44 11.84
CA MET A 72 -4.42 1.03 12.06
C MET A 72 -4.85 1.89 10.87
N LEU A 73 -3.95 2.73 10.37
CA LEU A 73 -4.14 3.52 9.14
C LEU A 73 -4.40 2.61 7.94
N GLY A 74 -3.59 1.56 7.75
CA GLY A 74 -3.75 0.61 6.66
C GLY A 74 -5.09 -0.11 6.66
N ARG A 75 -5.66 -0.39 7.85
CA ARG A 75 -6.99 -0.98 7.97
C ARG A 75 -8.11 -0.05 7.47
N VAL A 76 -7.91 1.26 7.57
CA VAL A 76 -8.85 2.27 7.04
C VAL A 76 -8.58 2.52 5.56
N ILE A 77 -7.32 2.70 5.18
CA ILE A 77 -6.91 3.03 3.81
C ILE A 77 -7.22 1.87 2.84
N SER A 78 -7.03 0.62 3.27
CA SER A 78 -7.27 -0.56 2.42
C SER A 78 -8.71 -0.61 1.84
N PRO A 79 -9.79 -0.54 2.63
CA PRO A 79 -11.14 -0.50 2.08
C PRO A 79 -11.41 0.76 1.25
N PHE A 80 -10.83 1.92 1.58
CA PHE A 80 -10.95 3.12 0.74
C PHE A 80 -10.33 2.92 -0.64
N VAL A 81 -9.11 2.38 -0.70
CA VAL A 81 -8.42 2.08 -1.96
C VAL A 81 -9.20 1.04 -2.75
N MET A 82 -9.71 -0.02 -2.10
CA MET A 82 -10.53 -1.03 -2.76
C MET A 82 -11.85 -0.46 -3.29
N ALA A 83 -12.53 0.40 -2.52
CA ALA A 83 -13.72 1.09 -2.98
C ALA A 83 -13.40 1.99 -4.17
N PHE A 84 -12.30 2.76 -4.11
CA PHE A 84 -11.86 3.60 -5.21
C PHE A 84 -11.61 2.80 -6.48
N ILE A 85 -10.85 1.69 -6.40
CA ILE A 85 -10.63 0.78 -7.53
C ILE A 85 -11.96 0.24 -8.06
N PHE A 86 -12.88 -0.15 -7.19
CA PHE A 86 -14.17 -0.68 -7.59
C PHE A 86 -15.00 0.36 -8.36
N PHE A 87 -15.06 1.60 -7.89
CA PHE A 87 -15.87 2.64 -8.52
C PHE A 87 -15.20 3.24 -9.77
N VAL A 88 -13.88 3.36 -9.80
CA VAL A 88 -13.16 4.01 -10.90
C VAL A 88 -12.78 3.03 -12.01
N ILE A 89 -12.53 1.77 -11.69
CA ILE A 89 -12.09 0.77 -12.68
C ILE A 89 -13.21 -0.23 -12.94
N VAL A 90 -13.65 -0.96 -11.91
CA VAL A 90 -14.56 -2.10 -12.09
C VAL A 90 -15.95 -1.66 -12.56
N THR A 91 -16.50 -0.62 -11.94
CA THR A 91 -17.85 -0.12 -12.23
C THR A 91 -18.00 0.40 -13.66
N PRO A 92 -17.12 1.28 -14.18
CA PRO A 92 -17.23 1.74 -15.57
C PRO A 92 -17.02 0.60 -16.56
N ILE A 93 -16.10 -0.35 -16.29
CA ILE A 93 -15.96 -1.56 -17.13
C ILE A 93 -17.28 -2.35 -17.17
N GLY A 94 -17.94 -2.54 -16.03
CA GLY A 94 -19.25 -3.19 -15.96
C GLY A 94 -20.34 -2.43 -16.72
N ILE A 95 -20.35 -1.10 -16.64
CA ILE A 95 -21.28 -0.23 -17.39
C ILE A 95 -21.01 -0.34 -18.89
N LEU A 96 -19.75 -0.27 -19.32
CA LEU A 96 -19.33 -0.46 -20.72
C LEU A 96 -19.81 -1.81 -21.26
N LEU A 97 -19.60 -2.90 -20.52
CA LEU A 97 -20.07 -4.23 -20.92
C LEU A 97 -21.60 -4.29 -21.08
N ARG A 98 -22.35 -3.59 -20.22
CA ARG A 98 -23.82 -3.48 -20.33
C ARG A 98 -24.23 -2.69 -21.57
N ILE A 99 -23.57 -1.57 -21.86
CA ILE A 99 -23.83 -0.75 -23.06
C ILE A 99 -23.57 -1.57 -24.34
N PHE A 100 -22.45 -2.30 -24.38
CA PHE A 100 -22.12 -3.19 -25.50
C PHE A 100 -22.95 -4.49 -25.52
N GLN A 101 -23.91 -4.65 -24.61
CA GLN A 101 -24.76 -5.83 -24.46
C GLN A 101 -23.98 -7.16 -24.37
N LYS A 102 -22.72 -7.10 -23.93
CA LYS A 102 -21.86 -8.29 -23.78
C LYS A 102 -22.23 -9.00 -22.48
N ASP A 103 -22.96 -10.10 -22.63
CA ASP A 103 -23.32 -10.96 -21.52
C ASP A 103 -22.20 -11.95 -21.18
N VAL A 104 -21.13 -11.44 -20.56
CA VAL A 104 -19.97 -12.26 -20.14
C VAL A 104 -20.33 -13.30 -19.08
N MET A 105 -21.32 -12.99 -18.24
CA MET A 105 -21.78 -13.87 -17.16
C MET A 105 -22.96 -14.76 -17.57
N ARG A 106 -23.44 -14.66 -18.82
CA ARG A 106 -24.61 -15.41 -19.34
C ARG A 106 -25.83 -15.31 -18.43
N LEU A 107 -26.06 -14.13 -17.86
CA LEU A 107 -27.16 -13.89 -16.91
C LEU A 107 -28.53 -13.93 -17.60
N LYS A 108 -28.59 -13.65 -18.90
CA LYS A 108 -29.84 -13.77 -19.67
C LYS A 108 -30.10 -15.24 -19.98
N LYS A 109 -31.07 -15.86 -19.29
CA LYS A 109 -31.57 -17.21 -19.63
C LYS A 109 -32.10 -17.21 -21.06
N LYS A 110 -31.38 -17.87 -21.97
CA LYS A 110 -31.84 -18.13 -23.36
C LYS A 110 -32.73 -19.37 -23.48
N LYS A 111 -32.69 -20.30 -22.51
CA LYS A 111 -33.49 -21.54 -22.47
C LYS A 111 -33.93 -21.85 -21.03
N TYR A 112 -34.99 -22.65 -20.88
CA TYR A 112 -35.49 -23.14 -19.59
C TYR A 112 -34.52 -24.10 -18.90
N THR A 113 -33.59 -24.66 -19.65
CA THR A 113 -32.67 -25.69 -19.21
C THR A 113 -31.30 -25.11 -18.84
N TYR A 114 -30.69 -25.64 -17.79
CA TYR A 114 -29.32 -25.28 -17.36
C TYR A 114 -28.23 -25.79 -18.32
N TRP A 115 -28.56 -26.75 -19.19
CA TRP A 115 -27.62 -27.37 -20.12
C TRP A 115 -27.14 -26.36 -21.17
N ILE A 116 -25.83 -26.11 -21.16
CA ILE A 116 -25.12 -25.38 -22.20
C ILE A 116 -24.69 -26.44 -23.22
N ASN A 117 -25.14 -26.32 -24.47
CA ASN A 117 -24.61 -27.15 -25.55
C ASN A 117 -23.15 -26.77 -25.74
N GLY A 118 -22.25 -27.62 -25.27
CA GLY A 118 -20.85 -27.52 -25.61
C GLY A 118 -20.71 -27.80 -27.09
N GLU A 119 -20.22 -26.82 -27.85
CA GLU A 119 -19.61 -27.09 -29.15
C GLU A 119 -18.29 -27.82 -28.90
N ASN A 120 -18.39 -29.07 -28.43
CA ASN A 120 -17.25 -29.94 -28.27
C ASN A 120 -16.82 -30.31 -29.69
N LYS A 121 -15.90 -29.53 -30.27
CA LYS A 121 -15.00 -30.08 -31.28
C LYS A 121 -14.30 -31.25 -30.59
N ILE A 122 -14.68 -32.47 -30.94
CA ILE A 122 -14.10 -33.70 -30.38
C ILE A 122 -12.60 -33.64 -30.67
N GLN A 123 -11.82 -33.16 -29.70
CA GLN A 123 -10.38 -33.04 -29.84
C GLN A 123 -9.79 -34.39 -29.45
N SER A 124 -9.05 -34.98 -30.39
CA SER A 124 -8.44 -36.29 -30.19
C SER A 124 -7.47 -36.25 -29.00
N MET A 125 -7.66 -37.16 -28.03
CA MET A 125 -6.80 -37.32 -26.85
C MET A 125 -5.39 -37.84 -27.18
N LYS A 126 -5.03 -37.98 -28.47
CA LYS A 126 -3.71 -38.44 -28.93
C LYS A 126 -2.55 -37.51 -28.57
N LYS A 127 -2.80 -36.29 -28.08
CA LYS A 127 -1.77 -35.32 -27.67
C LYS A 127 -2.00 -34.80 -26.23
N GLN A 128 -2.44 -35.66 -25.32
CA GLN A 128 -2.67 -35.28 -23.92
C GLN A 128 -1.40 -35.31 -23.05
N PHE A 129 -0.32 -35.91 -23.55
CA PHE A 129 1.00 -35.99 -22.92
C PHE A 129 2.05 -35.31 -23.79
#